data_AF-A0A1V4UTV6-F1
#
_entry.id   AF-A0A1V4UTV6-F1
#
_cell.length_a   1.000
_cell.length_b   1.000
_cell.length_c   1.000
_cell.angle_alpha   90.00
_cell.angle_beta   90.00
_cell.angle_gamma   90.00
#
_symmetry.space_group_name_H-M   'P 1'
#
loop_
_entity.id
_entity.type
_entity.pdbx_description
1 polymer ?
#
loop_
_entity_poly.entity_id
_entity_poly.type
_entity_poly.pdbx_seq_one_letter_code
_entity_poly.pdbx_strand_id
1 'polypeptide(L)'
;MKEVKGGLDIILGSTQLGRRMARAVQERFGGKLLETCKLVGKKENRDVYRSTLLVRFPRLRRGDIVSHRGSLCMVTGFDGKNTLSTSLNEGHRSCMSEEVSGEVRVLGNRADAMKAVVISKDDDVLEIMDPETFRSALASRPRGLEVEPGEEVQVVRTADGFIVL
;
A
#
# COMPACT_ATOMS: atom_id res chain seq x y z
N MET A 1 -4.41 -26.48 -1.22
CA MET A 1 -3.54 -25.30 -0.99
C MET A 1 -2.56 -25.64 0.12
N LYS A 2 -1.36 -25.09 0.10
CA LYS A 2 -0.30 -25.37 1.08
C LYS A 2 0.39 -24.08 1.47
N GLU A 3 0.45 -23.80 2.77
CA GLU A 3 1.23 -22.67 3.28
C GLU A 3 2.74 -22.94 3.12
N VAL A 4 3.47 -21.90 2.73
CA VAL A 4 4.92 -21.93 2.56
C VAL A 4 5.52 -20.69 3.20
N LYS A 5 6.83 -20.69 3.43
CA LYS A 5 7.52 -19.52 3.98
C LYS A 5 7.30 -18.32 3.06
N GLY A 6 6.57 -17.31 3.54
CA GLY A 6 6.31 -16.07 2.83
C GLY A 6 5.13 -16.10 1.85
N GLY A 7 4.28 -17.14 1.85
CA GLY A 7 3.10 -17.16 0.99
C GLY A 7 2.30 -18.45 0.97
N LEU A 8 1.57 -18.66 -0.12
CA LEU A 8 0.65 -19.77 -0.32
C LEU A 8 0.87 -20.43 -1.68
N ASP A 9 1.08 -21.73 -1.68
CA ASP A 9 1.15 -22.55 -2.89
C ASP A 9 -0.20 -23.18 -3.20
N ILE A 10 -0.66 -23.01 -4.44
CA ILE A 10 -1.96 -23.52 -4.91
C ILE A 10 -1.73 -24.35 -6.17
N ILE A 11 -2.13 -25.62 -6.11
CA ILE A 11 -2.05 -26.56 -7.23
C ILE A 11 -3.42 -26.59 -7.90
N LEU A 12 -3.42 -26.39 -9.22
CA LEU A 12 -4.63 -26.35 -10.05
C LEU A 12 -4.51 -27.38 -11.18
N GLY A 13 -5.61 -28.07 -11.49
CA GLY A 13 -5.67 -29.03 -12.60
C GLY A 13 -5.75 -28.38 -13.99
N SER A 14 -5.89 -27.06 -14.07
CA SER A 14 -6.00 -26.30 -15.33
C SER A 14 -5.10 -25.08 -15.33
N THR A 15 -4.22 -25.01 -16.35
CA THR A 15 -3.34 -23.85 -16.59
C THR A 15 -4.14 -22.57 -16.85
N GLN A 16 -5.24 -22.67 -17.59
CA GLN A 16 -6.05 -21.49 -17.94
C GLN A 16 -6.74 -20.91 -16.70
N LEU A 17 -7.24 -21.77 -15.82
CA LEU A 17 -7.78 -21.36 -14.52
C LEU A 17 -6.71 -20.68 -13.67
N GLY A 18 -5.50 -21.27 -13.62
CA GLY A 18 -4.36 -20.68 -12.92
C GLY A 18 -4.04 -19.27 -13.40
N ARG A 19 -3.98 -19.04 -14.72
CA ARG A 19 -3.70 -17.69 -15.26
C ARG A 19 -4.77 -16.68 -14.89
N ARG A 20 -6.05 -17.05 -14.99
CA ARG A 20 -7.17 -16.16 -14.65
C ARG A 20 -7.12 -15.78 -13.17
N MET A 21 -6.90 -16.76 -12.30
CA MET A 21 -6.78 -16.52 -10.87
C MET A 21 -5.56 -15.64 -10.53
N ALA A 22 -4.39 -15.94 -11.11
CA ALA A 22 -3.18 -15.16 -10.87
C ALA A 22 -3.32 -13.70 -11.33
N ARG A 23 -3.94 -13.46 -12.50
CA ARG A 23 -4.26 -12.11 -12.98
C ARG A 23 -5.24 -11.38 -12.07
N ALA A 24 -6.33 -12.04 -11.66
CA ALA A 24 -7.31 -11.43 -10.76
C ALA A 24 -6.68 -11.04 -9.40
N VAL A 25 -5.75 -11.86 -8.89
CA VAL A 25 -4.99 -11.54 -7.66
C VAL A 25 -4.08 -10.33 -7.91
N GLN A 26 -3.33 -10.30 -9.01
CA GLN A 26 -2.46 -9.17 -9.35
C GLN A 26 -3.25 -7.87 -9.58
N GLU A 27 -4.38 -7.91 -10.26
CA GLU A 27 -5.22 -6.73 -10.51
C GLU A 27 -5.77 -6.16 -9.20
N ARG A 28 -6.14 -7.02 -8.25
CA ARG A 28 -6.72 -6.59 -6.97
C ARG A 28 -5.68 -6.09 -5.96
N PHE A 29 -4.54 -6.78 -5.87
CA PHE A 29 -3.55 -6.55 -4.81
C PHE A 29 -2.24 -5.94 -5.32
N GLY A 30 -2.13 -5.75 -6.63
CA GLY A 30 -0.93 -5.28 -7.28
C GLY A 30 0.17 -6.33 -7.39
N GLY A 31 1.33 -5.87 -7.88
CA GLY A 31 2.59 -6.60 -7.86
C GLY A 31 2.95 -7.24 -9.19
N LYS A 32 3.84 -8.24 -9.13
CA LYS A 32 4.41 -8.92 -10.29
C LYS A 32 3.81 -10.30 -10.51
N LEU A 33 3.39 -10.58 -11.73
CA LEU A 33 3.05 -11.92 -12.20
C LEU A 33 4.17 -12.45 -13.10
N LEU A 34 4.74 -13.59 -12.74
CA LEU A 34 5.71 -14.32 -13.55
C LEU A 34 5.14 -15.69 -13.92
N GLU A 35 5.24 -16.06 -15.19
CA GLU A 35 4.86 -17.38 -15.69
C GLU A 35 6.10 -18.10 -16.22
N THR A 36 6.28 -19.36 -15.82
CA THR A 36 7.25 -20.26 -16.41
C THR A 36 6.57 -21.55 -16.81
N CYS A 37 7.03 -22.17 -17.90
CA CYS A 37 6.47 -23.41 -18.43
C CYS A 37 7.60 -24.43 -18.61
N LYS A 38 7.36 -25.66 -18.16
CA LYS A 38 8.28 -26.78 -18.37
C LYS A 38 7.56 -27.92 -19.08
N LEU A 39 8.17 -28.47 -20.13
CA LEU A 39 7.72 -29.72 -20.74
C LEU A 39 7.89 -30.86 -19.73
N VAL A 40 6.81 -31.57 -19.42
CA VAL A 40 6.80 -32.68 -18.44
C VAL A 40 6.53 -34.04 -19.07
N GLY A 41 6.12 -34.08 -20.34
CA GLY A 41 5.93 -35.33 -21.05
C GLY A 41 5.23 -35.14 -22.39
N LYS A 42 4.83 -36.27 -22.99
CA LYS A 42 4.13 -36.31 -24.26
C LYS A 42 2.96 -37.30 -24.13
N LYS A 43 1.76 -36.87 -24.52
CA LYS A 43 0.53 -37.68 -24.48
C LYS A 43 -0.14 -37.59 -25.85
N GLU A 44 -0.44 -38.74 -26.46
CA GLU A 44 -1.10 -38.79 -27.79
C GLU A 44 -0.40 -37.91 -28.84
N ASN A 45 0.93 -38.01 -28.88
CA ASN A 45 1.79 -37.20 -29.73
C ASN A 45 1.78 -35.67 -29.49
N ARG A 46 1.08 -35.19 -28.44
CA ARG A 46 1.05 -33.80 -27.99
C ARG A 46 1.93 -33.58 -26.77
N ASP A 47 2.65 -32.47 -26.75
CA ASP A 47 3.48 -32.07 -25.63
C ASP A 47 2.62 -31.64 -24.43
N VAL A 48 2.99 -32.12 -23.24
CA VAL A 48 2.32 -31.80 -21.98
C VAL A 48 3.23 -30.89 -21.17
N TYR A 49 2.72 -29.71 -20.83
CA TYR A 49 3.45 -28.69 -20.08
C TYR A 49 2.89 -28.53 -18.68
N ARG A 50 3.79 -28.25 -17.73
CA ARG A 50 3.43 -27.74 -16.40
C ARG A 50 3.79 -26.27 -16.33
N SER A 51 2.78 -25.41 -16.12
CA SER A 51 2.98 -23.99 -15.86
C SER A 51 3.13 -23.72 -14.37
N THR A 52 4.04 -22.84 -14.01
CA THR A 52 4.18 -22.28 -12.66
C THR A 52 3.93 -20.78 -12.76
N LEU A 53 2.95 -20.30 -11.99
CA LEU A 53 2.58 -18.90 -11.91
C LEU A 53 2.99 -18.37 -10.54
N LEU A 54 3.80 -17.33 -10.51
CA LEU A 54 4.26 -16.68 -9.29
C LEU A 54 3.70 -15.26 -9.24
N VAL A 55 2.85 -15.00 -8.25
CA VAL A 55 2.40 -13.65 -7.91
C VAL A 55 3.22 -13.16 -6.73
N ARG A 56 3.96 -12.06 -6.93
CA ARG A 56 4.67 -11.37 -5.85
C ARG A 56 3.93 -10.08 -5.52
N PHE A 57 3.40 -9.99 -4.32
CA PHE A 57 2.76 -8.76 -3.85
C PHE A 57 3.75 -7.60 -3.78
N PRO A 58 3.26 -6.37 -3.97
CA PRO A 58 4.08 -5.18 -3.81
C PRO A 58 4.53 -5.05 -2.35
N ARG A 59 5.65 -4.33 -2.15
CA ARG A 59 6.13 -3.97 -0.81
C ARG A 59 5.12 -3.08 -0.08
N LEU A 60 4.54 -2.12 -0.81
CA LEU A 60 3.57 -1.18 -0.29
C LEU A 60 2.20 -1.84 -0.14
N ARG A 61 1.42 -1.34 0.81
CA ARG A 61 0.05 -1.76 1.10
C ARG A 61 -0.89 -0.57 0.96
N ARG A 62 -2.16 -0.85 0.70
CA ARG A 62 -3.20 0.17 0.74
C ARG A 62 -3.24 0.81 2.13
N GLY A 63 -3.27 2.14 2.18
CA GLY A 63 -3.21 2.93 3.40
C GLY A 63 -1.79 3.31 3.83
N ASP A 64 -0.73 2.78 3.21
CA ASP A 64 0.64 3.21 3.52
C ASP A 64 0.80 4.69 3.19
N ILE A 65 1.38 5.43 4.13
CA ILE A 65 1.78 6.82 3.97
C ILE A 65 3.26 6.83 3.64
N VAL A 66 3.61 7.50 2.56
CA VAL A 66 4.94 7.49 1.99
C VAL A 66 5.38 8.90 1.62
N SER A 67 6.70 9.12 1.60
CA SER A 67 7.28 10.33 1.02
C SER A 67 7.74 10.05 -0.40
N HIS A 68 7.17 10.73 -1.38
CA HIS A 68 7.53 10.60 -2.79
C HIS A 68 7.77 11.99 -3.40
N ARG A 69 8.99 12.22 -3.91
CA ARG A 69 9.43 13.51 -4.49
C ARG A 69 9.22 14.72 -3.55
N GLY A 70 9.39 14.53 -2.25
CA GLY A 70 9.22 15.58 -1.25
C GLY A 70 7.77 15.81 -0.80
N SER A 71 6.80 15.09 -1.36
CA SER A 71 5.40 15.18 -0.99
C SER A 71 4.92 13.94 -0.25
N LEU A 72 4.12 14.14 0.79
CA LEU A 72 3.43 13.06 1.50
C LEU A 72 2.29 12.52 0.63
N CYS A 73 2.31 11.21 0.38
CA CYS A 73 1.32 10.52 -0.41
C CYS A 73 0.77 9.33 0.38
N MET A 74 -0.51 9.04 0.21
CA MET A 74 -1.14 7.83 0.74
C MET A 74 -1.44 6.86 -0.40
N VAL A 75 -1.05 5.60 -0.23
CA VAL A 75 -1.35 4.53 -1.18
C VAL A 75 -2.84 4.20 -1.15
N THR A 76 -3.53 4.40 -2.26
CA THR A 76 -4.98 4.18 -2.38
C THR A 76 -5.32 2.84 -3.00
N GLY A 77 -4.40 2.24 -3.75
CA GLY A 77 -4.58 0.93 -4.37
C GLY A 77 -3.48 0.59 -5.37
N PHE A 78 -3.79 -0.33 -6.27
CA PHE A 78 -2.84 -0.83 -7.26
C PHE A 78 -3.54 -0.98 -8.62
N ASP A 79 -2.76 -0.83 -9.68
CA ASP A 79 -3.17 -1.11 -11.06
C ASP A 79 -2.10 -1.97 -11.73
N GLY A 80 -2.31 -3.28 -11.70
CA GLY A 80 -1.32 -4.27 -12.13
C GLY A 80 -0.02 -4.15 -11.35
N LYS A 81 1.06 -3.71 -12.02
CA LYS A 81 2.38 -3.50 -11.38
C LYS A 81 2.55 -2.11 -10.77
N ASN A 82 1.64 -1.18 -11.04
CA ASN A 82 1.76 0.19 -10.59
C ASN A 82 1.05 0.41 -9.26
N THR A 83 1.59 1.31 -8.44
CA THR A 83 0.97 1.71 -7.18
C THR A 83 0.23 3.03 -7.37
N LEU A 84 -1.05 3.05 -7.00
CA LEU A 84 -1.88 4.26 -7.01
C LEU A 84 -1.76 4.97 -5.68
N SER A 85 -1.56 6.28 -5.70
CA SER A 85 -1.43 7.09 -4.50
C SER A 85 -2.08 8.46 -4.65
N THR A 86 -2.39 9.10 -3.53
CA THR A 86 -2.98 10.43 -3.49
C THR A 86 -2.13 11.30 -2.57
N SER A 87 -1.77 12.51 -3.03
CA SER A 87 -1.10 13.51 -2.20
C SER A 87 -1.98 13.88 -1.01
N LEU A 88 -1.41 13.87 0.20
CA LEU A 88 -2.11 14.28 1.40
C LEU A 88 -2.36 15.80 1.42
N ASN A 89 -1.47 16.59 0.80
CA ASN A 89 -1.58 18.05 0.83
C ASN A 89 -2.54 18.61 -0.23
N GLU A 90 -2.55 18.02 -1.43
CA GLU A 90 -3.27 18.58 -2.58
C GLU A 90 -4.42 17.70 -3.08
N GLY A 91 -4.55 16.48 -2.56
CA GLY A 91 -5.50 15.50 -3.08
C GLY A 91 -5.19 15.00 -4.51
N HIS A 92 -4.06 15.40 -5.09
CA HIS A 92 -3.67 15.00 -6.43
C HIS A 92 -3.38 13.50 -6.51
N ARG A 93 -3.98 12.80 -7.47
CA ARG A 93 -3.76 11.38 -7.71
C ARG A 93 -2.52 11.18 -8.56
N SER A 94 -1.65 10.28 -8.14
CA SER A 94 -0.44 9.92 -8.87
C SER A 94 -0.25 8.41 -8.91
N CYS A 95 0.56 7.98 -9.87
CA CYS A 95 0.88 6.59 -10.12
C CYS A 95 2.40 6.42 -10.00
N MET A 96 2.84 5.45 -9.19
CA MET A 96 4.24 5.10 -9.04
C MET A 96 4.51 3.80 -9.80
N SER A 97 5.61 3.78 -10.56
CA SER A 97 6.12 2.54 -11.14
C SER A 97 6.59 1.61 -10.03
N GLU A 98 6.85 0.36 -10.41
CA GLU A 98 7.37 -0.61 -9.47
C GLU A 98 8.77 -0.26 -8.96
N GLU A 99 9.65 0.30 -9.81
CA GLU A 99 10.98 0.72 -9.37
C GLU A 99 10.88 1.80 -8.29
N VAL A 100 10.07 2.83 -8.56
CA VAL A 100 9.85 3.94 -7.62
C VAL A 100 9.24 3.44 -6.32
N SER A 101 8.16 2.64 -6.40
CA SER A 101 7.49 2.11 -5.19
C SER A 101 8.37 1.15 -4.37
N GLY A 102 9.39 0.54 -4.98
CA GLY A 102 10.39 -0.27 -4.30
C GLY A 102 11.34 0.53 -3.41
N GLU A 103 11.65 1.77 -3.78
CA GLU A 103 12.63 2.64 -3.10
C GLU A 103 12.01 3.57 -2.06
N VAL A 104 10.73 3.88 -2.24
CA VAL A 104 10.00 4.82 -1.38
C VAL A 104 9.94 4.35 0.08
N ARG A 105 10.15 5.29 1.01
CA ARG A 105 10.08 5.05 2.45
C ARG A 105 8.64 5.11 2.93
N VAL A 106 8.23 4.07 3.66
CA VAL A 106 6.95 4.03 4.40
C VAL A 106 7.14 4.74 5.74
N LEU A 107 6.29 5.72 6.02
CA LEU A 107 6.31 6.54 7.22
C LEU A 107 5.32 6.05 8.28
N GLY A 108 4.22 5.44 7.84
CA GLY A 108 3.17 4.86 8.67
C GLY A 108 2.05 4.29 7.81
N ASN A 109 0.99 3.79 8.43
CA ASN A 109 -0.20 3.31 7.72
C ASN A 109 -1.46 3.96 8.31
N ARG A 110 -2.42 4.30 7.45
CA ARG A 110 -3.73 4.83 7.86
C ARG A 110 -4.51 3.91 8.80
N ALA A 111 -4.27 2.60 8.75
CA ALA A 111 -4.89 1.64 9.67
C ALA A 111 -4.43 1.84 11.13
N ASP A 112 -3.26 2.46 11.34
CA ASP A 112 -2.71 2.77 12.66
C ASP A 112 -3.11 4.18 13.12
N ALA A 113 -4.08 4.82 12.46
CA ALA A 113 -4.55 6.14 12.81
C ALA A 113 -5.24 6.16 14.17
N MET A 114 -4.93 7.18 14.95
CA MET A 114 -5.49 7.43 16.28
C MET A 114 -6.21 8.77 16.29
N LYS A 115 -7.18 8.91 17.19
CA LYS A 115 -7.85 10.19 17.46
C LYS A 115 -6.98 11.03 18.38
N ALA A 116 -6.71 12.27 17.99
CA ALA A 116 -6.01 13.25 18.82
C ALA A 116 -6.80 14.55 18.89
N VAL A 117 -6.80 15.20 20.05
CA VAL A 117 -7.46 16.50 20.23
C VAL A 117 -6.53 17.61 19.77
N VAL A 118 -7.05 18.56 19.00
CA VAL A 118 -6.30 19.74 18.56
C VAL A 118 -6.20 20.73 19.73
N ILE A 119 -4.98 21.12 20.09
CA ILE A 119 -4.67 22.09 21.14
C ILE A 119 -4.63 23.50 20.53
N SER A 120 -3.92 23.66 19.42
CA SER A 120 -3.78 24.92 18.71
C SER A 120 -3.58 24.68 17.20
N LYS A 121 -3.87 25.69 16.38
CA LYS A 121 -3.80 25.59 14.92
C LYS A 121 -2.91 26.70 14.34
N ASP A 122 -2.04 26.30 13.42
CA ASP A 122 -1.32 27.19 12.51
C ASP A 122 -1.70 26.84 11.06
N ASP A 123 -1.08 27.54 10.09
CA ASP A 123 -1.38 27.40 8.66
C ASP A 123 -1.05 25.99 8.13
N ASP A 124 0.14 25.47 8.42
CA ASP A 124 0.65 24.19 7.89
C ASP A 124 0.88 23.12 9.00
N VAL A 125 0.66 23.47 10.27
CA VAL A 125 0.93 22.61 11.43
C VAL A 125 -0.22 22.70 12.44
N LEU A 126 -0.56 21.58 13.09
CA LEU A 126 -1.43 21.53 14.25
C LEU A 126 -0.62 21.12 15.47
N GLU A 127 -0.88 21.76 16.60
CA GLU A 127 -0.49 21.22 17.90
C GLU A 127 -1.62 20.29 18.37
N ILE A 128 -1.27 19.04 18.64
CA ILE A 128 -2.21 18.01 19.06
C ILE A 128 -1.84 17.48 20.45
N MET A 129 -2.81 16.93 21.15
CA MET A 129 -2.57 16.10 22.32
C MET A 129 -2.25 14.68 21.85
N ASP A 130 -1.02 14.23 22.09
CA ASP A 130 -0.59 12.87 21.83
C ASP A 130 -1.53 11.88 22.57
N PRO A 131 -2.22 10.97 21.84
CA PRO A 131 -3.26 10.13 22.42
C PRO A 131 -2.72 9.06 23.39
N GLU A 132 -1.43 8.77 23.35
CA GLU A 132 -0.80 7.78 24.23
C GLU A 132 -0.08 8.45 25.40
N THR A 133 0.60 9.58 25.16
CA THR A 133 1.44 10.24 26.18
C THR A 133 0.76 11.43 26.86
N PHE A 134 -0.36 11.92 26.31
CA PHE A 134 -1.08 13.13 26.75
C PHE A 134 -0.21 14.40 26.78
N ARG A 135 0.91 14.41 26.06
CA ARG A 135 1.77 15.57 25.87
C ARG A 135 1.40 16.30 24.59
N SER A 136 1.72 17.58 24.49
CA SER A 136 1.59 18.27 23.21
C SER A 136 2.63 17.74 22.21
N ALA A 137 2.19 17.61 20.96
CA ALA A 137 3.03 17.19 19.83
C ALA A 137 2.60 17.96 18.58
N LEU A 138 3.54 18.13 17.64
CA LEU A 138 3.26 18.77 16.36
C LEU A 138 2.86 17.73 15.32
N ALA A 139 1.83 18.08 14.54
CA ALA A 139 1.34 17.27 13.43
C ALA A 139 1.25 18.10 12.15
N SER A 140 1.72 17.53 11.03
CA SER A 140 1.61 18.21 9.72
C SER A 140 0.14 18.31 9.30
N ARG A 141 -0.30 19.50 8.90
CA ARG A 141 -1.69 19.78 8.49
C ARG A 141 -1.85 19.71 6.96
N PRO A 142 -2.74 18.86 6.44
CA PRO A 142 -3.18 18.91 5.04
C PRO A 142 -3.79 20.27 4.69
N ARG A 143 -3.46 20.81 3.51
CA ARG A 143 -4.08 22.06 3.04
C ARG A 143 -5.58 21.85 2.85
N GLY A 144 -6.38 22.78 3.38
CA GLY A 144 -7.84 22.74 3.29
C GLY A 144 -8.54 21.88 4.34
N LEU A 145 -7.82 21.28 5.29
CA LEU A 145 -8.44 20.71 6.49
C LEU A 145 -8.98 21.85 7.35
N GLU A 146 -10.30 21.99 7.46
CA GLU A 146 -10.94 22.90 8.42
C GLU A 146 -11.07 22.19 9.77
N VAL A 147 -10.41 22.73 10.79
CA VAL A 147 -10.44 22.20 12.15
C VAL A 147 -10.19 23.33 13.15
N GLU A 148 -10.88 23.28 14.28
CA GLU A 148 -10.75 24.23 15.38
C GLU A 148 -10.10 23.60 16.63
N PRO A 149 -9.44 24.39 17.49
CA PRO A 149 -8.98 23.91 18.78
C PRO A 149 -10.10 23.29 19.61
N GLY A 150 -9.83 22.13 20.21
CA GLY A 150 -10.81 21.33 20.95
C GLY A 150 -11.48 20.22 20.14
N GLU A 151 -11.34 20.23 18.81
CA GLU A 151 -11.86 19.16 17.94
C GLU A 151 -10.91 17.95 17.86
N GLU A 152 -11.43 16.81 17.41
CA GLU A 152 -10.65 15.59 17.20
C GLU A 152 -10.23 15.43 15.73
N VAL A 153 -8.97 15.06 15.50
CA VAL A 153 -8.43 14.70 14.19
C VAL A 153 -7.85 13.28 14.18
N GLN A 154 -7.80 12.68 13.00
CA GLN A 154 -7.10 11.41 12.79
C GLN A 154 -5.62 11.68 12.54
N VAL A 155 -4.75 11.05 13.33
CA VAL A 155 -3.31 11.21 13.23
C VAL A 155 -2.61 9.86 13.15
N VAL A 156 -1.57 9.78 12.34
CA VAL A 156 -0.68 8.61 12.30
C VAL A 156 0.65 9.01 12.92
N ARG A 157 1.08 8.24 13.92
CA ARG A 157 2.42 8.38 14.50
C ARG A 157 3.44 7.84 13.52
N THR A 158 4.46 8.62 13.24
CA THR A 158 5.60 8.26 12.39
C THR A 158 6.90 8.43 13.17
N ALA A 159 8.03 7.98 12.60
CA ALA A 159 9.35 8.22 13.18
C ALA A 159 9.70 9.71 13.26
N ASP A 160 9.12 10.54 12.39
CA ASP A 160 9.47 11.95 12.22
C ASP A 160 8.42 12.89 12.88
N GLY A 161 7.40 12.35 13.56
CA GLY A 161 6.31 13.11 14.19
C GLY A 161 4.93 12.56 13.86
N PHE A 162 3.90 13.41 13.88
CA PHE A 162 2.54 13.03 13.51
C PHE A 162 2.12 13.58 12.14
N ILE A 163 1.33 12.79 11.42
CA ILE A 163 0.72 13.20 10.15
C ILE A 163 -0.79 13.18 10.33
N VAL A 164 -1.46 14.30 10.05
CA VAL A 164 -2.93 14.38 10.05
C VAL A 164 -3.47 13.82 8.73
N LEU A 165 -4.59 13.10 8.80
CA LEU A 165 -5.19 12.33 7.71
C LEU A 165 -6.47 12.88 7.10
#